data_AF-K5YKL1-F1
#
_entry.id   AF-K5YKL1-F1
#
_cell.length_a   1.000
_cell.length_b   1.000
_cell.length_c   1.000
_cell.angle_alpha   90.00
_cell.angle_beta   90.00
_cell.angle_gamma   90.00
#
_symmetry.space_group_name_H-M   'P 1'
#
loop_
_entity.id
_entity.type
_entity.pdbx_description
1 polymer ?
#
loop_
_entity_poly.entity_id
_entity_poly.type
_entity_poly.pdbx_seq_one_letter_code
_entity_poly.pdbx_strand_id
1 'polypeptide(L)'
;METIDMTQLPPQIRILDELVRQHAEGHDLPRHIPHVRLADALARGDDPLHLLPYFADLGTKIENLEELFAACADPGEEEIQAYRIEQGIAVFLVPDGQWAVFTK
;
A
#
# COMPACT_ATOMS: atom_id res chain seq x y z
N MET A 1 29.20 -2.44 13.20
CA MET A 1 27.78 -2.76 12.96
C MET A 1 27.30 -1.69 12.01
N GLU A 2 27.29 -2.00 10.73
CA GLU A 2 26.73 -1.08 9.73
C GLU A 2 25.22 -1.03 9.96
N THR A 3 24.73 0.15 10.32
CA THR A 3 23.30 0.45 10.30
C THR A 3 22.90 0.40 8.84
N ILE A 4 22.32 -0.72 8.40
CA ILE A 4 21.73 -0.80 7.07
C ILE A 4 20.58 0.19 7.09
N ASP A 5 20.77 1.33 6.44
CA ASP A 5 19.72 2.29 6.21
C ASP A 5 18.76 1.66 5.18
N MET A 6 17.76 0.94 5.70
CA MET A 6 16.79 0.18 4.90
C MET A 6 15.87 1.08 4.06
N THR A 7 15.99 2.41 4.20
CA THR A 7 15.21 3.39 3.43
C THR A 7 15.68 3.57 1.98
N GLN A 8 16.84 3.00 1.60
CA GLN A 8 17.47 3.24 0.29
C GLN A 8 17.51 2.04 -0.67
N LEU A 9 16.93 0.89 -0.33
CA LEU A 9 16.86 -0.22 -1.29
C LEU A 9 15.88 0.13 -2.42
N PRO A 10 16.24 -0.09 -3.70
CA PRO A 10 15.28 0.05 -4.78
C PRO A 10 14.07 -0.84 -4.45
N PRO A 11 12.84 -0.40 -4.76
CA PRO A 11 11.61 -1.10 -4.41
C PRO A 11 11.51 -2.35 -5.28
N GLN A 12 12.25 -3.38 -4.88
CA GLN A 12 12.27 -4.67 -5.54
C GLN A 12 10.87 -5.25 -5.43
N ILE A 13 10.37 -5.81 -6.52
CA ILE A 13 9.07 -6.46 -6.57
C ILE A 13 9.01 -7.51 -5.45
N ARG A 14 8.02 -7.37 -4.58
CA ARG A 14 7.76 -8.27 -3.45
C ARG A 14 6.68 -9.28 -3.82
N ILE A 15 6.66 -10.41 -3.13
CA ILE A 15 5.59 -11.40 -3.23
C ILE A 15 4.55 -11.07 -2.16
N LEU A 16 3.28 -10.94 -2.55
CA LEU A 16 2.19 -10.57 -1.65
C LEU A 16 2.09 -11.52 -0.43
N ASP A 17 2.12 -12.84 -0.66
CA ASP A 17 2.09 -13.84 0.41
C ASP A 17 3.20 -13.66 1.45
N GLU A 18 4.40 -13.27 1.01
CA GLU A 18 5.53 -13.05 1.91
C GLU A 18 5.31 -11.80 2.77
N LEU A 19 4.84 -10.71 2.15
CA LEU A 19 4.51 -9.47 2.86
C LEU A 19 3.43 -9.67 3.92
N VAL A 20 2.37 -10.38 3.56
CA VAL A 20 1.25 -10.66 4.46
C VAL A 20 1.73 -11.49 5.65
N ARG A 21 2.56 -12.51 5.43
CA ARG A 21 3.13 -13.33 6.51
C ARG A 21 4.07 -12.53 7.42
N GLN A 22 4.82 -11.59 6.87
CA GLN A 22 5.72 -10.73 7.66
C GLN A 22 4.96 -9.82 8.61
N HIS A 23 3.83 -9.26 8.18
CA HIS A 23 3.03 -8.34 9.00
C HIS A 23 2.01 -9.04 9.91
N ALA A 24 1.76 -10.33 9.70
CA ALA A 24 0.81 -11.09 10.51
C ALA A 24 1.42 -11.57 11.85
N GLU A 25 2.26 -10.78 12.53
CA GLU A 25 3.06 -11.12 13.74
C GLU A 25 2.32 -11.92 14.84
N GLY A 26 2.07 -13.21 14.63
CA GLY A 26 1.25 -14.05 15.52
C GLY A 26 -0.27 -13.87 15.38
N HIS A 27 -0.74 -13.16 14.36
CA HIS A 27 -2.16 -12.98 14.03
C HIS A 27 -2.61 -13.91 12.89
N ASP A 28 -3.92 -14.14 12.80
CA ASP A 28 -4.50 -14.85 11.66
C ASP A 28 -4.23 -14.09 10.36
N LEU A 29 -3.87 -14.83 9.30
CA LEU A 29 -3.72 -14.26 7.97
C LEU A 29 -5.06 -13.68 7.48
N PRO A 30 -5.06 -12.54 6.77
CA PRO A 30 -6.26 -12.00 6.17
C PRO A 30 -6.89 -13.06 5.25
N ARG A 31 -8.17 -13.36 5.50
CA ARG A 31 -8.92 -14.35 4.70
C ARG A 31 -9.14 -13.92 3.25
N HIS A 32 -9.16 -12.61 3.03
CA HIS A 32 -9.34 -12.00 1.73
C HIS A 32 -8.55 -10.69 1.69
N ILE A 33 -7.82 -10.49 0.60
CA ILE A 33 -7.19 -9.21 0.27
C ILE A 33 -7.93 -8.70 -0.97
N PRO A 34 -8.61 -7.55 -0.92
CA PRO A 34 -9.29 -7.00 -2.09
C PRO A 34 -8.27 -6.58 -3.15
N HIS A 35 -8.52 -7.01 -4.40
CA HIS A 35 -7.80 -6.54 -5.57
C HIS A 35 -8.68 -5.53 -6.31
N VAL A 36 -8.19 -4.30 -6.44
CA VAL A 36 -8.94 -3.18 -6.99
C VAL A 36 -8.15 -2.62 -8.15
N ARG A 37 -8.83 -2.32 -9.26
CA ARG A 37 -8.23 -1.55 -10.35
C ARG A 37 -8.25 -0.08 -9.96
N LEU A 38 -7.10 0.58 -10.00
CA LEU A 38 -7.01 1.99 -9.59
C LEU A 38 -7.96 2.86 -10.41
N ALA A 39 -8.10 2.60 -11.71
CA ALA A 39 -9.05 3.32 -12.56
C ALA A 39 -10.50 3.23 -12.07
N ASP A 40 -10.92 2.07 -11.56
CA ASP A 40 -12.29 1.88 -11.04
C ASP A 40 -12.48 2.60 -9.70
N ALA A 41 -11.46 2.58 -8.84
CA ALA A 41 -11.46 3.31 -7.57
C ALA A 41 -11.50 4.83 -7.80
N LEU A 42 -10.68 5.35 -8.70
CA LEU A 42 -10.66 6.75 -9.09
C LEU A 42 -11.99 7.21 -9.71
N ALA A 43 -12.61 6.39 -10.56
CA ALA A 43 -13.90 6.71 -11.15
C ALA A 43 -15.03 6.77 -10.12
N ARG A 44 -14.93 5.97 -9.04
CA ARG A 44 -15.89 5.97 -7.92
C ARG A 44 -15.57 7.03 -6.87
N GLY A 45 -14.32 7.49 -6.82
CA GLY A 45 -13.81 8.36 -5.75
C GLY A 45 -13.67 7.63 -4.42
N ASP A 46 -13.59 6.31 -4.43
CA ASP A 46 -13.57 5.49 -3.22
C ASP A 46 -12.82 4.17 -3.44
N ASP A 47 -12.23 3.64 -2.37
CA ASP A 47 -11.48 2.40 -2.36
C ASP A 47 -11.64 1.68 -1.00
N PRO A 48 -11.35 0.37 -0.90
CA PRO A 48 -11.59 -0.40 0.32
C PRO A 48 -10.85 0.07 1.57
N LEU A 49 -9.78 0.84 1.39
CA LEU A 49 -8.96 1.39 2.47
C LEU A 49 -9.18 2.91 2.65
N HIS A 50 -10.09 3.51 1.87
CA HIS A 50 -10.34 4.95 1.84
C HIS A 50 -9.07 5.83 1.65
N LEU A 51 -8.07 5.32 0.93
CA LEU A 51 -6.83 6.03 0.63
C LEU A 51 -7.04 7.22 -0.31
N LEU A 52 -7.89 7.06 -1.34
CA LEU A 52 -8.12 8.13 -2.32
C LEU A 52 -8.79 9.36 -1.69
N PRO A 53 -9.86 9.23 -0.87
CA PRO A 53 -10.37 10.34 -0.09
C PRO A 53 -9.31 10.93 0.87
N TYR A 54 -8.57 10.07 1.58
CA TYR A 54 -7.53 10.50 2.52
C TYR A 54 -6.48 11.40 1.86
N PHE A 55 -5.89 10.96 0.75
CA PHE A 55 -4.89 11.76 0.04
C PHE A 55 -5.50 13.01 -0.60
N ALA A 56 -6.75 12.96 -1.06
CA ALA A 56 -7.45 14.13 -1.57
C ALA A 56 -7.65 15.21 -0.49
N ASP A 57 -7.98 14.83 0.74
CA ASP A 57 -8.13 15.74 1.88
C ASP A 57 -6.79 16.40 2.27
N LEU A 58 -5.68 15.70 2.05
CA LEU A 58 -4.33 16.23 2.21
C LEU A 58 -3.86 17.10 1.02
N GLY A 59 -4.68 17.23 -0.03
CA GLY A 59 -4.34 17.97 -1.24
C GLY A 59 -3.42 17.23 -2.21
N THR A 60 -3.22 15.93 -2.00
CA THR A 60 -2.44 15.05 -2.88
C THR A 60 -3.35 14.40 -3.91
N LYS A 61 -3.09 14.66 -5.18
CA LYS A 61 -3.84 14.05 -6.29
C LYS A 61 -3.19 12.75 -6.72
N ILE A 62 -3.95 11.66 -6.69
CA ILE A 62 -3.54 10.34 -7.20
C ILE A 62 -4.23 10.10 -8.54
N GLU A 63 -3.46 9.90 -9.60
CA GLU A 63 -3.95 9.60 -10.96
C GLU A 63 -3.44 8.25 -11.48
N ASN A 64 -2.36 7.73 -10.89
CA ASN A 64 -1.75 6.48 -11.29
C ASN A 64 -1.10 5.72 -10.11
N LEU A 65 -0.69 4.47 -10.37
CA LEU A 65 -0.08 3.62 -9.35
C LEU A 65 1.22 4.20 -8.79
N GLU A 66 2.06 4.81 -9.62
CA GLU A 66 3.33 5.38 -9.14
C GLU A 66 3.12 6.54 -8.16
N GLU A 67 2.11 7.38 -8.41
CA GLU A 67 1.69 8.43 -7.48
C GLU A 67 1.12 7.86 -6.19
N LEU A 68 0.29 6.81 -6.26
CA LEU A 68 -0.21 6.12 -5.07
C LEU A 68 0.95 5.57 -4.23
N PHE A 69 1.92 4.92 -4.88
CA PHE A 69 3.10 4.39 -4.21
C PHE A 69 3.92 5.51 -3.55
N ALA A 70 4.15 6.60 -4.27
CA ALA A 70 4.93 7.73 -3.77
C ALA A 70 4.25 8.42 -2.58
N ALA A 71 2.92 8.58 -2.63
CA ALA A 71 2.15 9.16 -1.53
C ALA A 71 2.20 8.31 -0.27
N CYS A 72 2.12 6.97 -0.41
CA CYS A 72 2.29 6.04 0.70
C CYS A 72 3.74 5.89 1.19
N ALA A 73 4.72 6.42 0.44
CA ALA A 73 6.14 6.37 0.79
C ALA A 73 6.62 7.70 1.40
N ASP A 74 5.70 8.61 1.73
CA ASP A 74 6.03 9.85 2.43
C ASP A 74 6.58 9.53 3.83
N PRO A 75 7.72 10.10 4.25
CA PRO A 75 8.29 9.83 5.56
C PRO A 75 7.47 10.35 6.74
N GLY A 76 6.51 11.24 6.49
CA GLY A 76 5.51 11.67 7.47
C GLY A 76 4.29 10.74 7.56
N GLU A 77 4.18 9.77 6.65
CA GLU A 77 3.13 8.75 6.66
C GLU A 77 3.58 7.55 7.49
N GLU A 78 3.07 7.44 8.71
CA GLU A 78 3.42 6.37 9.65
C GLU A 78 2.40 5.23 9.66
N GLU A 79 1.18 5.47 9.14
CA GLU A 79 0.05 4.54 9.25
C GLU A 79 -0.18 3.70 8.00
N ILE A 80 0.41 4.12 6.86
CA ILE A 80 0.23 3.48 5.55
C ILE A 80 1.57 2.95 5.05
N GLN A 81 1.61 1.68 4.67
CA GLN A 81 2.78 1.07 4.05
C GLN A 81 2.42 0.52 2.67
N ALA A 82 3.22 0.85 1.66
CA ALA A 82 3.03 0.38 0.29
C ALA A 82 4.22 -0.42 -0.24
N TYR A 83 3.92 -1.45 -1.01
CA TYR A 83 4.90 -2.36 -1.61
C TYR A 83 4.58 -2.61 -3.07
N ARG A 84 5.61 -2.53 -3.93
CA ARG A 84 5.47 -2.98 -5.33
C ARG A 84 5.40 -4.51 -5.37
N ILE A 85 4.40 -5.05 -6.04
CA ILE A 85 4.23 -6.48 -6.30
C ILE A 85 4.02 -6.70 -7.82
N GLU A 86 4.06 -7.94 -8.28
CA GLU A 86 3.94 -8.25 -9.72
C GLU A 86 2.62 -7.74 -10.32
N GLN A 87 1.55 -7.79 -9.53
CA GLN A 87 0.20 -7.41 -9.94
C GLN A 87 -0.07 -5.89 -9.86
N GLY A 88 0.80 -5.12 -9.17
CA GLY A 88 0.58 -3.71 -8.89
C GLY A 88 1.21 -3.26 -7.57
N ILE A 89 0.40 -2.66 -6.69
CA ILE A 89 0.85 -2.15 -5.38
C ILE A 89 0.00 -2.79 -4.28
N ALA A 90 0.65 -3.46 -3.35
CA ALA A 90 0.03 -3.86 -2.09
C ALA A 90 0.12 -2.71 -1.10
N VAL A 91 -1.00 -2.34 -0.48
CA VAL A 91 -1.06 -1.36 0.60
C VAL A 91 -1.53 -2.05 1.87
N PHE A 92 -0.87 -1.71 2.97
CA PHE A 92 -1.14 -2.19 4.31
C PHE A 92 -1.42 -0.98 5.22
N LEU A 93 -2.57 -1.00 5.89
CA LEU A 93 -2.89 -0.05 6.97
C LEU A 93 -2.43 -0.65 8.29
N VAL A 94 -1.44 -0.01 8.91
CA VAL A 94 -0.84 -0.45 10.18
C VAL A 94 -1.86 -0.47 11.34
N PRO A 95 -2.70 0.57 11.54
CA PRO A 95 -3.63 0.60 12.68
C PRO A 95 -4.69 -0.50 12.66
N ASP A 96 -5.24 -0.81 11.47
CA ASP A 96 -6.36 -1.72 11.29
C ASP A 96 -5.95 -3.12 10.82
N GLY A 97 -4.68 -3.32 10.48
CA GLY A 97 -4.18 -4.57 9.93
C GLY A 97 -4.76 -4.93 8.56
N GLN A 98 -5.30 -3.94 7.83
CA GLN A 98 -6.02 -4.14 6.59
C GLN A 98 -5.08 -4.10 5.38
N TRP A 99 -5.40 -4.90 4.37
CA TRP A 99 -4.66 -4.99 3.13
C TRP A 99 -5.55 -4.65 1.94
N ALA A 100 -4.98 -4.08 0.89
CA ALA A 100 -5.56 -4.04 -0.44
C ALA A 100 -4.48 -4.07 -1.51
N VAL A 101 -4.82 -4.55 -2.70
CA VAL A 101 -3.95 -4.54 -3.87
C VAL A 101 -4.54 -3.63 -4.93
N PHE A 102 -3.81 -2.59 -5.31
CA PHE A 102 -4.14 -1.71 -6.42
C PHE A 102 -3.43 -2.16 -7.68
N THR A 103 -4.22 -2.41 -8.72
CA THR A 103 -3.79 -2.90 -10.03
C THR A 103 -4.06 -1.83 -11.10
N LYS A 104 -3.51 -2.03 -12.30
CA LYS A 104 -3.68 -1.10 -13.44
C LYS A 104 -5.11 -1.04 -13.99
#